data_AF-A0A6B3HKS5-F1
#
_entry.id   AF-A0A6B3HKS5-F1
#
_cell.length_a   1.000
_cell.length_b   1.000
_cell.length_c   1.000
_cell.angle_alpha   90.00
_cell.angle_beta   90.00
_cell.angle_gamma   90.00
#
_symmetry.space_group_name_H-M   'P 1'
#
loop_
_entity.id
_entity.type
_entity.pdbx_description
1 polymer ?
#
loop_
_entity_poly.entity_id
_entity_poly.type
_entity_poly.pdbx_seq_one_letter_code
_entity_poly.pdbx_strand_id
1 'polypeptide(L)'
;ADIISRREQLAVVLDEIGVRVHPKTIIGDAKAKAAQTVDRTAGRAFVAVNRSVSQVKAQFVAADGSPRLERVIPAALLVVGVVGLVTLSKRRG
;
A
#
# COMPACT_ATOMS: atom_id res chain seq x y z
N ALA A 1 46.00 -11.16 35.38
CA ALA A 1 45.71 -10.08 34.40
C ALA A 1 44.58 -10.47 33.43
N ASP A 2 44.62 -11.67 32.85
CA ASP A 2 43.74 -12.07 31.73
C ASP A 2 42.22 -12.12 32.04
N ILE A 3 41.84 -12.55 33.25
CA ILE A 3 40.41 -12.66 33.64
C ILE A 3 39.71 -11.30 33.69
N ILE A 4 40.40 -10.26 34.16
CA ILE A 4 39.81 -8.93 34.34
C ILE A 4 39.50 -8.33 32.96
N SER A 5 40.47 -8.44 32.04
CA SER A 5 40.31 -7.96 30.66
C SER A 5 39.19 -8.70 29.90
N ARG A 6 39.03 -10.01 30.11
CA ARG A 6 37.90 -10.77 29.53
C ARG A 6 36.54 -10.37 30.11
N ARG A 7 36.47 -10.02 31.40
CA ARG A 7 35.21 -9.58 32.03
C ARG A 7 34.79 -8.19 31.55
N GLU A 8 35.72 -7.26 31.36
CA GLU A 8 35.43 -5.97 30.75
C GLU A 8 34.91 -6.11 29.32
N GLN A 9 35.55 -6.95 28.50
CA GLN A 9 35.06 -7.22 27.14
C GLN A 9 33.64 -7.81 27.14
N LEU A 10 33.34 -8.74 28.04
CA LEU A 10 31.99 -9.32 28.15
C LEU A 10 30.95 -8.29 28.60
N ALA A 11 31.29 -7.39 29.53
CA ALA A 11 30.37 -6.35 29.97
C ALA A 11 29.99 -5.40 28.82
N VAL A 12 30.95 -5.03 27.98
CA VAL A 12 30.71 -4.20 26.79
C VAL A 12 29.81 -4.93 25.78
N VAL A 13 30.09 -6.21 25.50
CA VAL A 13 29.27 -7.01 24.57
C VAL A 13 27.86 -7.24 25.13
N LEU A 14 27.72 -7.44 26.43
CA LEU A 14 26.41 -7.63 27.08
C LEU A 14 25.60 -6.33 27.10
N ASP A 15 26.23 -5.17 27.22
CA ASP A 15 25.54 -3.87 27.10
C ASP A 15 25.03 -3.65 25.67
N GLU A 16 25.87 -3.94 24.67
CA GLU A 16 25.47 -3.84 23.26
C GLU A 16 24.33 -4.81 22.91
N ILE A 17 24.41 -6.07 23.34
CA ILE A 17 23.33 -7.05 23.16
C ILE A 17 22.10 -6.63 23.98
N GLY A 18 22.30 -6.16 25.21
CA GLY A 18 21.28 -5.72 26.15
C GLY A 18 20.37 -4.64 25.58
N VAL A 19 20.93 -3.66 24.88
CA VAL A 19 20.17 -2.60 24.20
C VAL A 19 19.33 -3.16 23.04
N ARG A 20 19.86 -4.12 22.26
CA ARG A 20 19.15 -4.75 21.14
C ARG A 20 18.05 -5.71 21.58
N VAL A 21 18.25 -6.43 22.68
CA VAL A 21 17.24 -7.34 23.26
C VAL A 21 16.32 -6.66 24.27
N HIS A 22 16.51 -5.35 24.51
CA HIS A 22 15.63 -4.60 25.38
C HIS A 22 14.19 -4.70 24.82
N PRO A 23 13.17 -4.98 25.65
CA PRO A 23 11.82 -5.24 25.17
C PRO A 23 11.28 -4.14 24.24
N LYS A 24 11.61 -2.88 24.52
CA LYS A 24 11.21 -1.73 23.68
C LYS A 24 11.83 -1.79 22.27
N THR A 25 13.08 -2.23 22.15
CA THR A 25 13.79 -2.35 20.86
C THR A 25 13.19 -3.48 20.03
N ILE A 26 12.96 -4.65 20.64
CA ILE A 26 12.34 -5.80 19.96
C ILE A 26 10.96 -5.43 19.42
N ILE A 27 10.13 -4.81 20.25
CA ILE A 27 8.77 -4.37 19.85
C ILE A 27 8.86 -3.28 18.75
N GLY A 28 9.81 -2.35 18.87
CA GLY A 28 10.08 -1.32 17.88
C GLY A 28 10.43 -1.91 16.50
N ASP A 29 11.38 -2.85 16.46
CA ASP A 29 11.81 -3.53 15.24
C ASP A 29 10.69 -4.35 14.60
N ALA A 30 9.90 -5.05 15.42
CA ALA A 30 8.72 -5.79 14.94
C ALA A 30 7.70 -4.86 14.29
N LYS A 31 7.39 -3.71 14.92
CA LYS A 31 6.48 -2.71 14.37
C LYS A 31 7.04 -2.08 13.09
N ALA A 32 8.33 -1.79 13.04
CA ALA A 32 8.98 -1.26 11.84
C ALA A 32 8.93 -2.24 10.66
N LYS A 33 9.17 -3.54 10.91
CA LYS A 33 9.02 -4.58 9.88
C LYS A 33 7.58 -4.72 9.37
N ALA A 34 6.61 -4.64 10.28
CA ALA A 34 5.20 -4.67 9.92
C ALA A 34 4.84 -3.46 9.04
N ALA A 35 5.21 -2.25 9.46
CA ALA A 35 5.01 -1.02 8.69
C ALA A 35 5.66 -1.10 7.31
N GLN A 36 6.91 -1.58 7.23
CA GLN A 36 7.61 -1.76 5.96
C GLN A 36 6.89 -2.75 5.02
N THR A 37 6.32 -3.83 5.57
CA THR A 37 5.59 -4.83 4.80
C THR A 37 4.29 -4.25 4.24
N VAL A 38 3.59 -3.46 5.06
CA VAL A 38 2.39 -2.73 4.65
C VAL A 38 2.74 -1.71 3.57
N ASP A 39 3.74 -0.86 3.77
CA ASP A 39 4.14 0.15 2.79
C ASP A 39 4.52 -0.48 1.44
N ARG A 40 5.28 -1.58 1.46
CA ARG A 40 5.66 -2.29 0.22
C ARG A 40 4.47 -2.90 -0.49
N THR A 41 3.43 -3.31 0.24
CA THR A 41 2.26 -4.00 -0.34
C THR A 41 1.16 -3.01 -0.70
N ALA A 42 0.66 -2.26 0.28
CA ALA A 42 -0.36 -1.24 0.12
C ALA A 42 0.12 -0.09 -0.77
N GLY A 43 1.36 0.37 -0.61
CA GLY A 43 1.92 1.42 -1.46
C GLY A 43 2.02 0.97 -2.92
N ARG A 44 2.51 -0.25 -3.18
CA ARG A 44 2.53 -0.80 -4.56
C ARG A 44 1.13 -1.00 -5.12
N ALA A 45 0.20 -1.53 -4.32
CA ALA A 45 -1.19 -1.72 -4.74
C ALA A 45 -1.84 -0.38 -5.11
N PHE A 46 -1.68 0.66 -4.28
CA PHE A 46 -2.21 1.99 -4.53
C PHE A 46 -1.66 2.60 -5.82
N VAL A 47 -0.35 2.50 -6.04
CA VAL A 47 0.28 2.99 -7.28
C VAL A 47 -0.21 2.20 -8.50
N ALA A 48 -0.32 0.88 -8.39
CA ALA A 48 -0.81 0.04 -9.48
C ALA A 48 -2.26 0.40 -9.87
N VAL A 49 -3.12 0.60 -8.88
CA VAL A 49 -4.52 1.02 -9.08
C VAL A 49 -4.59 2.42 -9.69
N ASN A 50 -3.84 3.39 -9.16
CA ASN A 50 -3.86 4.74 -9.73
C ASN A 50 -3.33 4.75 -11.17
N ARG A 51 -2.32 3.93 -11.46
CA ARG A 51 -1.80 3.80 -12.83
C ARG A 51 -2.84 3.23 -13.77
N SER A 52 -3.54 2.16 -13.38
CA SER A 52 -4.58 1.55 -14.22
C SER A 52 -5.75 2.51 -14.44
N VAL A 53 -6.25 3.16 -13.39
CA VAL A 53 -7.30 4.17 -13.48
C VAL A 53 -6.88 5.34 -14.37
N SER A 54 -5.64 5.82 -14.23
CA SER A 54 -5.12 6.90 -15.07
C SER A 54 -5.02 6.50 -16.55
N GLN A 55 -4.60 5.26 -16.84
CA GLN A 55 -4.55 4.74 -18.21
C GLN A 55 -5.95 4.64 -18.84
N VAL A 56 -6.94 4.19 -18.08
CA VAL A 56 -8.33 4.16 -18.56
C VAL A 56 -8.84 5.58 -18.77
N LYS A 57 -8.65 6.49 -17.81
CA LYS A 57 -9.04 7.90 -17.92
C LYS A 57 -8.42 8.55 -19.16
N ALA A 58 -7.16 8.26 -19.48
CA ALA A 58 -6.47 8.80 -20.65
C ALA A 58 -7.17 8.48 -21.98
N GLN A 59 -7.96 7.40 -22.05
CA GLN A 59 -8.77 7.09 -23.23
C GLN A 59 -9.99 8.01 -23.39
N PHE A 60 -10.42 8.68 -22.31
CA PHE A 60 -11.62 9.50 -22.26
C PHE A 60 -11.33 11.00 -22.16
N VAL A 61 -10.06 11.42 -22.09
CA VAL A 61 -9.67 12.83 -22.07
C VAL A 61 -8.79 13.19 -23.27
N ALA A 62 -8.89 14.42 -23.74
CA ALA A 62 -8.03 14.99 -24.77
C ALA A 62 -6.70 15.48 -24.15
N ALA A 63 -5.77 15.90 -25.01
CA ALA A 63 -4.43 16.33 -24.58
C ALA A 63 -4.46 17.59 -23.70
N ASP A 64 -5.48 18.43 -23.85
CA ASP A 64 -5.75 19.61 -23.03
C ASP A 64 -6.48 19.28 -21.71
N GLY A 65 -6.80 18.01 -21.46
CA GLY A 65 -7.53 17.53 -20.29
C GLY A 65 -9.05 17.59 -20.42
N SER A 66 -9.60 18.07 -21.53
CA SER A 66 -11.05 18.12 -21.76
C SER A 66 -11.64 16.71 -21.96
N PRO A 67 -12.89 16.44 -21.53
CA PRO A 67 -13.53 15.15 -21.77
C PRO A 67 -13.79 14.91 -23.27
N ARG A 68 -13.42 13.73 -23.78
CA ARG A 68 -13.77 13.26 -25.12
C ARG A 68 -15.23 12.80 -25.13
N LEU A 69 -16.15 13.74 -25.35
CA LEU A 69 -17.59 13.48 -25.34
C LEU A 69 -18.00 12.35 -26.29
N GLU A 70 -17.30 12.22 -27.44
CA GLU A 70 -17.48 11.13 -28.39
C GLU A 70 -17.31 9.72 -27.78
N ARG A 71 -16.50 9.59 -26.71
CA ARG A 71 -16.24 8.32 -26.00
C ARG A 71 -16.96 8.23 -24.66
N VAL A 72 -17.04 9.36 -23.95
CA VAL A 72 -17.67 9.43 -22.61
C VAL A 72 -19.17 9.19 -22.70
N ILE A 73 -19.86 9.78 -23.68
CA ILE A 73 -21.32 9.66 -23.79
C ILE A 73 -21.74 8.20 -24.02
N PRO A 74 -21.20 7.46 -25.00
CA PRO A 74 -21.56 6.05 -25.20
C PRO A 74 -21.24 5.17 -23.97
N ALA A 75 -20.08 5.38 -23.33
CA ALA A 75 -19.71 4.63 -22.14
C ALA A 75 -20.66 4.90 -20.97
N ALA A 76 -21.03 6.16 -20.74
CA ALA A 76 -21.98 6.54 -19.70
C ALA A 76 -23.36 5.92 -19.93
N LEU A 77 -23.85 5.94 -21.18
CA LEU A 77 -25.14 5.32 -21.54
C LEU A 77 -25.12 3.80 -21.28
N LEU A 78 -24.03 3.11 -21.63
CA LEU A 78 -23.86 1.69 -21.32
C LEU A 78 -23.91 1.42 -19.81
N VAL A 79 -23.16 2.19 -19.02
CA VAL A 79 -23.14 2.04 -17.56
C VAL A 79 -24.54 2.23 -16.98
N VAL A 80 -25.25 3.28 -17.40
CA VAL A 80 -26.63 3.55 -16.98
C VAL A 80 -27.55 2.40 -17.38
N GLY A 81 -27.42 1.88 -18.60
CA GLY A 81 -28.21 0.74 -19.07
C GLY A 81 -27.99 -0.51 -18.22
N VAL A 82 -26.73 -0.86 -17.94
CA VAL A 82 -26.38 -2.01 -17.09
C VAL A 82 -26.92 -1.84 -15.68
N VAL A 83 -26.72 -0.67 -15.06
CA VAL A 83 -27.24 -0.39 -13.72
C VAL A 83 -28.77 -0.45 -13.71
N GLY A 84 -29.43 0.11 -14.72
CA GLY A 84 -30.88 0.04 -14.89
C GLY A 84 -31.38 -1.39 -14.99
N LEU A 85 -30.71 -2.24 -15.78
CA LEU A 85 -31.05 -3.66 -15.90
C LEU A 85 -30.85 -4.41 -14.59
N VAL A 86 -29.70 -4.24 -13.92
CA VAL A 86 -29.42 -4.91 -12.63
C VAL A 86 -30.44 -4.51 -11.56
N THR A 87 -30.75 -3.22 -11.47
CA THR A 87 -31.73 -2.71 -10.49
C THR A 87 -33.14 -3.22 -10.79
N LEU A 88 -33.53 -3.27 -12.06
CA LEU A 88 -34.84 -3.81 -12.48
C LEU A 88 -34.94 -5.32 -12.23
N SER A 89 -33.91 -6.09 -12.54
CA SER A 89 -33.87 -7.54 -12.29
C SER A 89 -33.96 -7.86 -10.79
N LYS A 90 -33.26 -7.11 -9.93
CA LYS A 90 -33.34 -7.28 -8.48
C LYS A 90 -34.73 -6.96 -7.91
N ARG A 91 -35.51 -6.14 -8.60
CA ARG A 91 -36.88 -5.76 -8.19
C ARG A 91 -37.95 -6.75 -8.64
N ARG A 92 -37.65 -7.58 -9.64
CA ARG A 92 -38.56 -8.61 -10.19
C ARG A 92 -38.28 -10.02 -9.65
N GLY A 93 -37.15 -10.21 -8.96
CA GLY A 93 -36.78 -11.47 -8.29
C GLY A 93 -37.01 -11.42 -6.78
#